data_AF-A0A921B8K7-F1
#
_entry.id   AF-A0A921B8K7-F1
#
_cell.length_a   1.000
_cell.length_b   1.000
_cell.length_c   1.000
_cell.angle_alpha   90.00
_cell.angle_beta   90.00
_cell.angle_gamma   90.00
#
_symmetry.space_group_name_H-M   'P 1'
#
loop_
_entity.id
_entity.type
_entity.pdbx_description
1 polymer ?
#
loop_
_entity_poly.entity_id
_entity_poly.type
_entity_poly.pdbx_seq_one_letter_code
_entity_poly.pdbx_strand_id
1 'polypeptide(L)' 'MEELELLQQHAFFSRFTEDYSWAHLDVAGTAHLGGAAKGASGRPVPLLSNYLLDQS' A
#
# COMPACT_ATOMS: atom_id res chain seq x y z
N MET A 1 -20.80 0.49 1.74
CA MET A 1 -20.34 1.46 2.77
C MET A 1 -18.84 1.32 3.05
N GLU A 2 -18.07 0.53 2.28
CA GLU A 2 -16.61 0.39 2.45
C GLU A 2 -15.79 1.14 1.38
N GLU A 3 -16.30 1.35 0.16
CA GLU A 3 -15.52 2.00 -0.92
C GLU A 3 -15.31 3.52 -0.72
N LEU A 4 -16.16 4.19 0.06
CA LEU A 4 -16.10 5.66 0.21
C LEU A 4 -15.02 6.15 1.18
N GLU A 5 -14.61 5.34 2.18
CA GLU A 5 -13.55 5.72 3.13
C GLU A 5 -12.16 5.76 2.48
N LEU A 6 -11.87 4.80 1.60
CA LEU A 6 -10.59 4.70 0.91
C LEU A 6 -10.35 5.87 -0.05
N LEU A 7 -11.39 6.35 -0.72
CA LEU A 7 -11.32 7.50 -1.62
C LEU A 7 -10.90 8.79 -0.91
N GLN A 8 -11.26 8.95 0.37
CA GLN A 8 -10.99 10.16 1.12
C GLN A 8 -9.51 10.30 1.51
N GLN A 9 -8.85 9.18 1.85
CA GLN A 9 -7.41 9.16 2.16
C GLN A 9 -6.57 9.45 0.91
N HIS A 10 -6.94 8.82 -0.21
CA HIS A 10 -6.24 9.02 -1.48
C HIS A 10 -6.32 10.48 -1.94
N ALA A 11 -7.50 11.09 -1.86
CA ALA A 11 -7.73 12.49 -2.21
C ALA A 11 -7.06 13.48 -1.25
N PHE A 12 -6.74 13.07 -0.03
CA PHE A 12 -5.97 13.89 0.90
C PHE A 12 -4.49 13.93 0.49
N PHE A 13 -3.88 12.77 0.23
CA PHE A 13 -2.46 12.68 -0.10
C PHE A 13 -2.12 13.18 -1.51
N SER A 14 -3.05 13.09 -2.46
CA SER A 14 -2.82 13.57 -3.83
C SER A 14 -2.49 15.07 -3.88
N ARG A 15 -3.03 15.86 -2.94
CA ARG A 15 -2.78 17.32 -2.82
C ARG A 15 -1.34 17.68 -2.45
N PHE A 16 -0.55 16.71 -1.97
CA PHE A 16 0.82 16.93 -1.51
C PHE A 16 1.86 16.28 -2.43
N THR A 17 1.42 15.66 -3.53
CA THR A 17 2.29 14.85 -4.40
C THR A 17 2.20 15.26 -5.86
N GLU A 18 1.61 16.43 -6.15
CA GLU A 18 1.34 16.94 -7.50
C GLU A 18 2.59 17.05 -8.39
N ASP A 19 3.76 17.33 -7.80
CA ASP A 19 5.03 17.49 -8.52
C ASP A 19 5.79 16.17 -8.76
N TYR A 20 5.25 15.02 -8.31
CA TYR A 20 5.96 13.74 -8.34
C TYR A 20 5.15 12.64 -9.03
N SER A 21 5.84 11.73 -9.73
CA SER A 21 5.23 10.45 -10.09
C SER A 21 5.11 9.61 -8.82
N TRP A 22 3.89 9.55 -8.27
CA TRP A 22 3.61 9.00 -6.95
C TRP A 22 2.47 7.99 -6.97
N ALA A 23 2.56 7.00 -6.08
CA ALA A 23 1.52 6.00 -5.85
C ALA A 23 1.35 5.74 -4.35
N HIS A 24 0.10 5.56 -3.91
CA HIS A 24 -0.24 5.11 -2.56
C HIS A 24 -0.56 3.62 -2.56
N LEU A 25 0.09 2.86 -1.67
CA LEU A 25 -0.21 1.46 -1.44
C LEU A 25 -0.66 1.25 0.00
N ASP A 26 -1.97 1.10 0.21
CA ASP A 26 -2.53 0.76 1.51
C ASP A 26 -2.34 -0.75 1.79
N VAL A 27 -1.62 -1.06 2.88
CA VAL A 27 -1.28 -2.43 3.27
C VAL A 27 -1.94 -2.86 4.58
N ALA A 28 -2.87 -2.08 5.13
CA ALA A 28 -3.49 -2.36 6.43
C ALA A 28 -4.10 -3.77 6.49
N GLY A 29 -4.73 -4.23 5.39
CA GLY A 29 -5.32 -5.57 5.29
C GLY A 29 -4.35 -6.70 4.88
N THR A 30 -3.14 -6.38 4.43
CA THR A 30 -2.22 -7.39 3.83
C THR A 30 -0.93 -7.60 4.62
N ALA A 31 -0.55 -6.65 5.46
CA ALA A 31 0.71 -6.65 6.21
C ALA A 31 0.75 -7.66 7.37
N HIS A 32 -0.40 -8.24 7.76
CA HIS A 32 -0.50 -9.07 8.95
C HIS A 32 -1.27 -10.37 8.69
N LEU A 33 -0.88 -11.42 9.42
CA LEU A 33 -1.60 -12.68 9.51
C LEU A 33 -2.40 -12.71 10.82
N GLY A 34 -3.64 -13.21 10.75
CA GLY A 34 -4.52 -13.39 11.91
C GLY A 34 -4.49 -14.82 12.45
N GLY A 35 -5.28 -15.07 13.50
CA GLY A 35 -5.47 -16.41 14.07
C GLY A 35 -4.23 -17.01 14.74
N ALA A 36 -4.11 -18.34 14.71
CA ALA A 36 -3.02 -19.06 15.35
C ALA A 36 -1.62 -18.75 14.78
N ALA A 37 -1.57 -18.28 13.53
CA ALA A 37 -0.35 -17.85 12.84
C ALA A 37 -0.15 -16.33 12.90
N LYS A 38 -0.54 -15.68 14.01
CA LYS A 38 -0.43 -14.22 14.18
C LYS A 38 1.01 -13.76 13.99
N GLY A 39 1.21 -12.80 13.08
CA GLY A 39 2.53 -12.24 12.78
C GLY A 39 2.51 -11.28 11.61
N ALA A 40 3.64 -10.65 11.32
CA ALA A 40 3.83 -9.86 10.11
C ALA A 40 3.95 -10.79 8.89
N SER A 41 3.29 -10.44 7.78
CA SER A 41 3.30 -11.26 6.56
C SER A 41 4.52 -11.01 5.67
N GLY A 42 5.23 -9.88 5.89
CA GLY A 42 6.33 -9.43 5.02
C GLY A 42 5.86 -8.76 3.72
N ARG A 43 4.55 -8.65 3.47
CA ARG A 43 4.01 -7.90 2.33
C ARG A 43 4.08 -6.39 2.66
N PRO A 44 4.46 -5.52 1.70
CA PRO A 44 4.58 -5.76 0.26
C PRO A 44 6.03 -5.93 -0.24
N VAL A 45 6.98 -6.39 0.60
CA VAL A 45 8.41 -6.46 0.22
C VAL A 45 8.66 -7.13 -1.13
N PRO A 46 8.08 -8.31 -1.46
CA PRO A 46 8.30 -8.92 -2.76
C PRO A 46 7.79 -8.10 -3.95
N LEU A 47 6.69 -7.36 -3.78
CA LEU A 47 6.13 -6.50 -4.82
C LEU A 47 7.08 -5.33 -5.12
N LEU A 48 7.58 -4.68 -4.07
CA LEU A 48 8.50 -3.55 -4.23
C LEU A 48 9.85 -3.99 -4.79
N SER A 49 10.38 -5.14 -4.34
CA SER A 49 11.62 -5.71 -4.89
C SER A 49 11.48 -6.02 -6.38
N ASN A 50 10.38 -6.64 -6.80
CA ASN A 50 10.15 -6.91 -8.22
C ASN A 50 10.00 -5.62 -9.04
N TYR A 51 9.26 -4.64 -8.53
CA TYR A 51 9.14 -3.34 -9.21
C TYR A 51 10.51 -2.72 -9.45
N LEU A 52 11.39 -2.68 -8.44
CA LEU A 52 12.73 -2.11 -8.59
C LEU A 52 13.60 -2.88 -9.61
N LEU A 53 13.49 -4.21 -9.66
CA LEU A 53 14.19 -5.04 -10.64
C LEU A 53 13.67 -4.81 -12.06
N ASP A 54 12.36 -4.60 -12.22
CA ASP A 54 11.76 -4.32 -13.53
C ASP A 54 12.08 -2.88 -14.03
N GLN A 55 12.51 -1.98 -13.13
CA GLN A 55 12.90 -0.61 -13.49
C GLN A 55 14.41 -0.43 -13.72
N SER A 56 15.23 -1.48 -13.54
CA SER A 56 16.69 -1.46 -13.78
C SER A 56 17.04 -1.86 -15.21
#